data_AF-A0A4S4B8X0-F1
#
_entry.id   AF-A0A4S4B8X0-F1
#
_cell.length_a   1.000
_cell.length_b   1.000
_cell.length_c   1.000
_cell.angle_alpha   90.00
_cell.angle_beta   90.00
_cell.angle_gamma   90.00
#
_symmetry.space_group_name_H-M   'P 1'
#
loop_
_entity.id
_entity.type
_entity.pdbx_description
1 polymer ?
#
loop_
_entity_poly.entity_id
_entity_poly.type
_entity_poly.pdbx_seq_one_letter_code
_entity_poly.pdbx_strand_id
1 'polypeptide(L)'
;MSAAQARLLRLLGLIVAVAFVTPGILRPLTGHPLELVNLVFHEAGHVLLAWAGTTLMLLGGSLFQVLVPAICVGHFWRRDELYAAGVLCLWLAQSWAGVAAYVRDAPTRNLDLITGDPDTHDWWQLLGACLTPGCGHLNWADPLGRLLMVVAVMTALFGILLALWKDLLKP
;
A
#
# COMPACT_ATOMS: atom_id res chain seq x y z
N MET A 1 -35.04 -1.62 -5.34
CA MET A 1 -34.17 -0.56 -5.89
C MET A 1 -34.06 -0.77 -7.39
N SER A 2 -34.25 0.27 -8.20
CA SER A 2 -34.10 0.16 -9.66
C SER A 2 -32.63 0.00 -10.07
N ALA A 3 -32.37 -0.52 -11.27
CA ALA A 3 -31.00 -0.65 -11.79
C ALA A 3 -30.29 0.71 -11.85
N ALA A 4 -31.00 1.77 -12.24
CA ALA A 4 -30.50 3.15 -12.26
C ALA A 4 -30.13 3.66 -10.85
N GLN A 5 -30.96 3.39 -9.85
CA GLN A 5 -30.65 3.74 -8.45
C GLN A 5 -29.41 2.98 -7.96
N ALA A 6 -29.30 1.68 -8.27
CA ALA A 6 -28.15 0.87 -7.87
C ALA A 6 -26.85 1.39 -8.48
N ARG A 7 -26.87 1.76 -9.77
CA ARG A 7 -25.74 2.34 -10.48
C ARG A 7 -25.33 3.69 -9.90
N LEU A 8 -26.30 4.56 -9.63
CA LEU A 8 -26.03 5.85 -8.99
C LEU A 8 -25.36 5.69 -7.63
N LEU A 9 -25.86 4.79 -6.78
CA LEU A 9 -25.25 4.54 -5.47
C LEU A 9 -23.83 3.98 -5.56
N ARG A 10 -23.55 3.08 -6.52
CA ARG A 10 -22.18 2.61 -6.78
C ARG A 10 -21.26 3.74 -7.22
N LEU A 11 -21.70 4.60 -8.14
CA LEU A 11 -20.90 5.74 -8.59
C LEU A 11 -20.60 6.71 -7.44
N LEU A 12 -21.61 7.06 -6.66
CA LEU A 12 -21.43 7.93 -5.48
C LEU A 12 -20.49 7.30 -4.46
N GLY A 13 -20.65 6.01 -4.18
CA GLY A 13 -19.77 5.26 -3.27
C GLY A 13 -18.33 5.24 -3.77
N LEU A 14 -18.11 5.04 -5.07
CA LEU A 14 -16.78 5.05 -5.66
C LEU A 14 -16.14 6.45 -5.62
N ILE A 15 -16.91 7.50 -5.89
CA ILE A 15 -16.43 8.89 -5.77
C ILE A 15 -15.98 9.17 -4.34
N VAL A 16 -16.78 8.77 -3.34
CA VAL A 16 -16.40 8.91 -1.93
C VAL A 16 -15.14 8.12 -1.62
N ALA A 17 -15.03 6.87 -2.07
CA ALA A 17 -13.85 6.04 -1.84
C ALA A 17 -12.59 6.64 -2.48
N VAL A 18 -12.67 7.11 -3.72
CA VAL A 18 -11.55 7.76 -4.42
C VAL A 18 -11.17 9.06 -3.71
N ALA A 19 -12.14 9.92 -3.38
CA ALA A 19 -11.89 11.18 -2.68
C ALA A 19 -11.25 10.94 -1.30
N PHE A 20 -11.68 9.91 -0.59
CA PHE A 20 -11.12 9.53 0.71
C PHE A 20 -9.68 9.04 0.57
N VAL A 21 -9.38 8.13 -0.36
CA VAL A 21 -8.08 7.47 -0.45
C VAL A 21 -6.99 8.31 -1.14
N THR A 22 -7.38 9.14 -2.11
CA THR A 22 -6.43 9.89 -2.96
C THR A 22 -5.42 10.74 -2.17
N PRO A 23 -5.82 11.49 -1.12
CA PRO A 23 -4.86 12.24 -0.30
C PRO A 23 -3.72 11.36 0.26
N GLY A 24 -4.03 10.15 0.73
CA GLY A 24 -3.04 9.20 1.25
C GLY A 24 -2.16 8.54 0.17
N ILE A 25 -2.55 8.62 -1.10
CA ILE A 25 -1.70 8.19 -2.24
C ILE A 25 -0.78 9.33 -2.69
N LEU A 26 -1.31 10.56 -2.76
CA LEU A 26 -0.55 11.73 -3.21
C LEU A 26 0.42 12.26 -2.16
N ARG A 27 0.07 12.11 -0.88
CA ARG A 27 0.86 12.49 0.29
C ARG A 27 0.86 11.34 1.29
N PRO A 28 1.54 10.23 0.95
CA PRO A 28 1.64 9.08 1.84
C PRO A 28 2.45 9.44 3.09
N LEU A 29 2.08 8.84 4.21
CA LEU A 29 2.73 8.99 5.51
C LEU A 29 2.64 10.42 6.08
N THR A 30 1.55 11.14 5.78
CA THR A 30 1.30 12.50 6.29
C THR A 30 0.02 12.60 7.13
N GLY A 31 -0.38 11.52 7.81
CA GLY A 31 -1.49 11.50 8.76
C GLY A 31 -2.83 11.03 8.16
N HIS A 32 -2.81 10.31 7.04
CA HIS A 32 -4.03 9.73 6.50
C HIS A 32 -4.52 8.55 7.37
N PRO A 33 -5.83 8.42 7.71
CA PRO A 33 -6.30 7.39 8.64
C PRO A 33 -5.96 5.94 8.26
N LEU A 34 -5.94 5.62 6.96
CA LEU A 34 -5.54 4.28 6.48
C LEU A 34 -4.07 3.94 6.76
N GLU A 35 -3.22 4.93 7.03
CA GLU A 35 -1.82 4.70 7.40
C GLU A 35 -1.72 3.93 8.73
N LEU A 36 -2.59 4.23 9.69
CA LEU A 36 -2.65 3.50 10.97
C LEU A 36 -3.08 2.03 10.75
N VAL A 37 -4.03 1.80 9.85
CA VAL A 37 -4.46 0.45 9.48
C VAL A 37 -3.32 -0.31 8.81
N ASN A 38 -2.62 0.32 7.88
CA ASN A 38 -1.46 -0.26 7.21
C ASN A 38 -0.34 -0.56 8.20
N LEU A 39 -0.08 0.34 9.15
CA LEU A 39 0.95 0.18 10.17
C LEU A 39 0.68 -1.06 11.02
N VAL A 40 -0.57 -1.33 11.42
CA VAL A 40 -0.91 -2.58 12.13
C VAL A 40 -0.49 -3.82 11.35
N PHE A 41 -0.75 -3.85 10.04
CA PHE A 41 -0.34 -4.98 9.19
C PHE A 41 1.17 -5.01 8.94
N HIS A 42 1.82 -3.86 8.93
CA HIS A 42 3.26 -3.74 8.87
C HIS A 42 3.92 -4.40 10.09
N GLU A 43 3.56 -3.97 11.28
CA GLU A 43 4.13 -4.54 12.51
C GLU A 43 3.79 -6.03 12.67
N ALA A 44 2.57 -6.43 12.30
CA ALA A 44 2.18 -7.84 12.27
C ALA A 44 3.09 -8.66 11.32
N GLY A 45 3.52 -8.09 10.20
CA GLY A 45 4.43 -8.74 9.27
C GLY A 45 5.79 -9.08 9.90
N HIS A 46 6.36 -8.16 10.70
CA HIS A 46 7.58 -8.43 11.46
C HIS A 46 7.38 -9.58 12.44
N VAL A 47 6.28 -9.56 13.21
CA VAL A 47 5.98 -10.62 14.19
C VAL A 47 5.80 -11.97 13.51
N LEU A 48 5.07 -12.02 12.40
CA LEU A 48 4.78 -13.25 11.67
C LEU A 48 6.01 -13.86 10.99
N LEU A 49 7.00 -13.03 10.64
CA LEU A 49 8.25 -13.48 10.01
C LEU A 49 9.47 -13.42 10.94
N ALA A 50 9.29 -13.15 12.24
CA ALA A 50 10.39 -13.05 13.20
C ALA A 50 11.25 -14.34 13.27
N TRP A 51 10.62 -15.50 13.08
CA TRP A 51 11.29 -16.80 13.07
C TRP A 51 12.09 -17.08 11.78
N ALA A 52 11.87 -16.31 10.71
CA ALA A 52 12.45 -16.55 9.39
C ALA A 52 13.81 -15.85 9.17
N GLY A 53 14.37 -15.25 10.22
CA GLY A 53 15.64 -14.50 10.18
C GLY A 53 15.47 -13.03 9.82
N THR A 54 16.50 -12.23 10.09
CA THR A 54 16.43 -10.76 10.07
C THR A 54 15.95 -10.20 8.74
N THR A 55 16.51 -10.65 7.61
CA THR A 55 16.13 -10.12 6.29
C THR A 55 14.65 -10.33 5.98
N LEU A 56 14.11 -11.53 6.23
CA LEU A 56 12.70 -11.82 5.98
C LEU A 56 11.79 -11.12 6.98
N MET A 57 12.21 -11.00 8.23
CA MET A 57 11.50 -10.22 9.24
C MET A 57 11.36 -8.76 8.82
N LEU A 58 12.45 -8.09 8.41
CA LEU A 58 12.43 -6.69 7.95
C LEU A 58 11.58 -6.50 6.68
N LEU A 59 11.69 -7.42 5.71
CA LEU A 59 10.81 -7.40 4.53
C LEU A 59 9.35 -7.65 4.88
N GLY A 60 9.09 -8.37 5.97
CA GLY A 60 7.76 -8.75 6.44
C GLY A 60 6.83 -7.58 6.61
N GLY A 61 7.30 -6.45 7.14
CA GLY A 61 6.43 -5.30 7.37
C GLY A 61 5.81 -4.75 6.08
N SER A 62 6.67 -4.37 5.13
CA SER A 62 6.21 -3.89 3.82
C SER A 62 5.45 -4.95 3.03
N LEU A 63 5.82 -6.23 3.17
CA LEU A 63 5.12 -7.34 2.53
C LEU A 63 3.67 -7.46 3.03
N PHE A 64 3.45 -7.54 4.34
CA PHE A 64 2.11 -7.76 4.90
C PHE A 64 1.21 -6.53 4.75
N GLN A 65 1.78 -5.33 4.82
CA GLN A 65 1.07 -4.08 4.51
C GLN A 65 0.39 -4.13 3.12
N VAL A 66 1.02 -4.75 2.13
CA VAL A 66 0.49 -4.91 0.76
C VAL A 66 -0.32 -6.21 0.60
N LEU A 67 0.17 -7.31 1.18
CA LEU A 67 -0.41 -8.64 0.99
C LEU A 67 -1.84 -8.72 1.52
N VAL A 68 -2.13 -8.10 2.67
CA VAL A 68 -3.46 -8.14 3.28
C VAL A 68 -4.53 -7.52 2.37
N PRO A 69 -4.42 -6.26 1.92
CA PRO A 69 -5.37 -5.70 0.97
C PRO A 69 -5.41 -6.48 -0.35
N ALA A 70 -4.28 -7.03 -0.82
CA ALA A 70 -4.26 -7.86 -2.03
C ALA A 70 -5.07 -9.17 -1.88
N ILE A 71 -5.01 -9.81 -0.70
CA ILE A 71 -5.84 -10.98 -0.38
C ILE A 71 -7.32 -10.60 -0.39
N CYS A 72 -7.68 -9.45 0.22
CA CYS A 72 -9.05 -8.95 0.20
C CYS A 72 -9.54 -8.71 -1.23
N VAL A 73 -8.76 -8.03 -2.07
CA VAL A 73 -9.05 -7.86 -3.51
C VAL A 73 -9.29 -9.21 -4.18
N GLY A 74 -8.37 -10.16 -4.00
CA GLY A 74 -8.48 -11.50 -4.59
C GLY A 74 -9.67 -12.32 -4.08
N HIS A 75 -10.13 -12.09 -2.85
CA HIS A 75 -11.33 -12.74 -2.30
C HIS A 75 -12.60 -12.28 -3.02
N PHE A 76 -12.81 -10.96 -3.12
CA PHE A 76 -13.99 -10.38 -3.77
C PHE A 76 -13.98 -10.58 -5.28
N TRP A 77 -12.80 -10.54 -5.91
CA TRP A 77 -12.66 -10.84 -7.33
C TRP A 77 -13.15 -12.25 -7.66
N ARG A 78 -12.71 -13.26 -6.91
CA ARG A 78 -13.08 -14.67 -7.16
C ARG A 78 -14.59 -14.93 -7.01
N ARG A 79 -15.31 -14.04 -6.35
CA ARG A 79 -16.77 -14.09 -6.16
C ARG A 79 -17.54 -13.27 -7.21
N ASP A 80 -16.85 -12.73 -8.22
CA ASP A 80 -17.40 -11.81 -9.22
C ASP A 80 -18.00 -10.53 -8.60
N GLU A 81 -17.55 -10.16 -7.39
CA GLU A 81 -17.94 -8.95 -6.67
C GLU A 81 -17.00 -7.78 -7.06
N LEU A 82 -16.95 -7.48 -8.37
CA LEU A 82 -15.95 -6.58 -8.97
C LEU A 82 -15.96 -5.15 -8.41
N TYR A 83 -17.13 -4.65 -8.01
CA TYR A 83 -17.24 -3.34 -7.36
C TYR A 83 -16.46 -3.30 -6.04
N ALA A 84 -16.66 -4.31 -5.18
CA ALA A 84 -15.95 -4.40 -3.91
C ALA A 84 -14.45 -4.64 -4.12
N ALA A 85 -14.08 -5.51 -5.06
CA ALA A 85 -12.68 -5.72 -5.43
C ALA A 85 -12.01 -4.41 -5.91
N GLY A 86 -12.70 -3.62 -6.74
CA GLY A 86 -12.19 -2.35 -7.24
C GLY A 86 -12.02 -1.28 -6.15
N VAL A 87 -12.95 -1.19 -5.21
CA VAL A 87 -12.81 -0.32 -4.03
C VAL A 87 -11.63 -0.77 -3.15
N LEU A 88 -11.43 -2.07 -2.95
CA LEU A 88 -10.31 -2.60 -2.18
C LEU A 88 -8.96 -2.41 -2.87
N CYS A 89 -8.92 -2.33 -4.21
CA CYS A 89 -7.72 -1.92 -4.94
C CYS A 89 -7.28 -0.49 -4.58
N LEU A 90 -8.20 0.39 -4.16
CA LEU A 90 -7.83 1.73 -3.66
C LEU A 90 -7.05 1.61 -2.35
N TRP A 91 -7.48 0.75 -1.43
CA TRP A 91 -6.71 0.47 -0.21
C TRP A 91 -5.34 -0.12 -0.55
N LEU A 92 -5.28 -1.13 -1.43
CA LEU A 92 -4.02 -1.71 -1.90
C LEU A 92 -3.08 -0.66 -2.52
N ALA A 93 -3.61 0.27 -3.32
CA ALA A 93 -2.85 1.37 -3.90
C ALA A 93 -2.27 2.30 -2.83
N GLN A 94 -3.05 2.63 -1.80
CA GLN A 94 -2.57 3.46 -0.70
C GLN A 94 -1.53 2.72 0.15
N SER A 95 -1.65 1.40 0.32
CA SER A 95 -0.63 0.58 0.95
C SER A 95 0.69 0.62 0.17
N TRP A 96 0.65 0.49 -1.16
CA TRP A 96 1.83 0.65 -2.02
C TRP A 96 2.45 2.05 -1.93
N ALA A 97 1.63 3.11 -1.92
CA ALA A 97 2.11 4.48 -1.79
C ALA A 97 2.81 4.71 -0.43
N GLY A 98 2.28 4.11 0.64
CA GLY A 98 2.91 4.10 1.96
C GLY A 98 4.28 3.42 1.93
N VAL A 99 4.38 2.20 1.37
CA VAL A 99 5.68 1.50 1.23
C VAL A 99 6.63 2.30 0.34
N ALA A 100 6.15 2.91 -0.74
CA ALA A 100 6.96 3.75 -1.62
C ALA A 100 7.62 4.91 -0.87
N ALA A 101 6.87 5.61 -0.01
CA ALA A 101 7.41 6.69 0.81
C ALA A 101 8.36 6.18 1.90
N TYR A 102 8.02 5.07 2.54
CA TYR A 102 8.86 4.44 3.57
C TYR A 102 10.23 4.01 3.00
N VAL A 103 10.26 3.40 1.80
CA VAL A 103 11.50 3.07 1.10
C VAL A 103 12.34 4.33 0.84
N ARG A 104 11.71 5.43 0.39
CA ARG A 104 12.40 6.68 0.04
C ARG A 104 12.95 7.42 1.26
N ASP A 105 12.35 7.22 2.42
CA ASP A 105 12.85 7.79 3.67
C ASP A 105 14.11 7.08 4.18
N ALA A 106 14.37 5.83 3.77
CA ALA A 106 15.50 5.04 4.27
C ALA A 106 16.86 5.77 4.35
N PRO A 107 17.30 6.62 3.40
CA PRO A 107 18.56 7.33 3.52
C PRO A 107 18.57 8.45 4.57
N THR A 108 17.40 9.04 4.86
CA THR A 108 17.25 10.19 5.77
C THR A 108 16.71 9.82 7.14
N ARG A 109 15.85 8.79 7.22
CA ARG A 109 15.19 8.30 8.43
C ARG A 109 14.49 9.41 9.19
N ASN A 110 13.73 10.23 8.48
CA ASN A 110 12.98 11.34 9.05
C ASN A 110 11.62 10.90 9.61
N LEU A 111 11.14 9.71 9.26
CA LEU A 111 9.88 9.19 9.78
C LEU A 111 10.00 8.81 11.26
N ASP A 112 9.02 9.25 12.05
CA ASP A 112 8.87 8.84 13.44
C ASP A 112 8.39 7.38 13.49
N LEU A 113 9.29 6.46 13.82
CA LEU A 113 8.99 5.03 13.93
C LEU A 113 8.28 4.70 15.24
N ILE A 114 7.46 3.65 15.24
CA ILE A 114 6.74 3.18 16.44
C ILE A 114 7.69 2.73 17.56
N THR A 115 8.89 2.29 17.18
CA THR A 115 9.99 1.92 18.09
C THR A 115 10.63 3.12 18.78
N GLY A 116 10.48 4.34 18.22
CA GLY A 116 11.16 5.55 18.67
C GLY A 116 12.64 5.64 18.31
N ASP A 117 13.18 4.67 17.57
CA ASP A 117 14.61 4.61 17.21
C ASP A 117 14.79 4.58 15.68
N PRO A 118 15.34 5.64 15.05
CA PRO A 118 15.59 5.70 13.61
C PRO A 118 16.46 4.55 13.08
N ASP A 119 17.35 3.96 13.90
CA ASP A 119 18.22 2.85 13.48
C ASP A 119 17.44 1.54 13.27
N THR A 120 16.18 1.48 13.71
CA THR A 120 15.28 0.34 13.45
C THR A 120 14.57 0.40 12.10
N HIS A 121 14.80 1.45 11.29
CA HIS A 121 14.14 1.60 9.98
C HIS A 121 14.48 0.43 9.03
N ASP A 122 13.46 -0.30 8.56
CA ASP A 122 13.67 -1.57 7.83
C ASP A 122 14.45 -1.40 6.55
N TRP A 123 14.02 -0.47 5.70
CA TRP A 123 14.65 -0.24 4.40
C TRP A 123 16.04 0.38 4.53
N TRP A 124 16.31 1.13 5.61
CA TRP A 124 17.68 1.56 5.91
C TRP A 124 18.55 0.37 6.28
N GLN A 125 18.06 -0.54 7.14
CA GLN A 125 18.79 -1.76 7.47
C GLN A 125 18.97 -2.64 6.23
N LEU A 126 17.94 -2.85 5.41
CA LEU A 126 17.99 -3.70 4.22
C LEU A 126 18.93 -3.14 3.12
N LEU A 127 18.82 -1.86 2.80
CA LEU A 127 19.64 -1.23 1.77
C LEU A 127 21.03 -0.84 2.30
N GLY A 128 21.15 -0.60 3.60
CA GLY A 128 22.37 -0.20 4.29
C GLY A 128 23.17 -1.35 4.90
N ALA A 129 22.66 -2.59 4.92
CA ALA A 129 23.21 -3.79 5.58
C ALA A 129 24.62 -4.23 5.13
N CYS A 130 25.35 -3.42 4.37
CA CYS A 130 26.74 -3.66 4.14
C CYS A 130 27.63 -2.83 5.09
N LEU A 131 28.28 -3.53 6.02
CA LEU A 131 29.17 -2.99 7.05
C LEU A 131 30.52 -2.43 6.51
N THR A 132 30.72 -2.42 5.18
CA THR A 132 31.93 -1.87 4.56
C THR A 132 31.64 -0.44 4.09
N PRO A 133 32.54 0.54 4.30
CA PRO A 133 32.37 1.86 3.72
C PRO A 133 32.21 1.78 2.19
N GLY A 134 31.08 2.26 1.66
CA GLY A 134 30.81 2.31 0.22
C GLY A 134 30.01 1.15 -0.39
N CYS A 135 29.54 0.19 0.39
CA CYS A 135 28.76 -0.96 -0.13
C CYS A 135 27.27 -0.97 0.22
N GLY A 136 26.78 0.10 0.85
CA GLY A 136 25.34 0.32 0.99
C GLY A 136 24.70 0.67 -0.35
N HIS A 137 23.48 0.20 -0.57
CA HIS A 137 22.64 0.44 -1.74
C HIS A 137 21.56 1.49 -1.47
N LEU A 138 21.79 2.41 -0.53
CA LEU A 138 20.83 3.47 -0.18
C LEU A 138 20.48 4.40 -1.37
N ASN A 139 21.36 4.49 -2.37
CA ASN A 139 21.07 5.16 -3.64
C ASN A 139 19.91 4.52 -4.44
N TRP A 140 19.54 3.27 -4.14
CA TRP A 140 18.39 2.58 -4.73
C TRP A 140 17.05 2.95 -4.08
N ALA A 141 17.06 3.62 -2.92
CA ALA A 141 15.84 4.01 -2.21
C ALA A 141 14.90 4.87 -3.09
N ASP A 142 15.42 5.93 -3.71
CA ASP A 142 14.61 6.81 -4.56
C ASP A 142 14.05 6.13 -5.82
N PRO A 143 14.85 5.43 -6.66
CA PRO A 143 14.30 4.76 -7.84
C PRO A 143 13.32 3.63 -7.48
N LEU A 144 13.60 2.84 -6.43
CA LEU A 144 12.68 1.79 -5.99
C LEU A 144 11.36 2.38 -5.49
N GLY A 145 11.42 3.42 -4.65
CA GLY A 145 10.21 4.08 -4.17
C GLY A 145 9.39 4.72 -5.30
N ARG A 146 10.02 5.32 -6.31
CA ARG A 146 9.29 5.83 -7.49
C ARG A 146 8.60 4.71 -8.26
N LEU A 147 9.27 3.57 -8.45
CA LEU A 147 8.66 2.41 -9.09
C LEU A 147 7.43 1.93 -8.30
N LEU A 148 7.53 1.81 -6.98
CA LEU A 148 6.42 1.42 -6.12
C LEU A 148 5.28 2.44 -6.15
N MET A 149 5.59 3.74 -6.25
CA MET A 149 4.56 4.78 -6.44
C MET A 149 3.85 4.64 -7.79
N VAL A 150 4.56 4.29 -8.86
CA VAL A 150 3.93 3.98 -10.15
C VAL A 150 2.99 2.77 -10.01
N VAL A 151 3.42 1.71 -9.31
CA VAL A 151 2.57 0.55 -9.01
C VAL A 151 1.33 0.96 -8.22
N ALA A 152 1.47 1.85 -7.23
CA ALA A 152 0.35 2.40 -6.47
C ALA A 152 -0.68 3.09 -7.38
N VAL A 153 -0.23 4.01 -8.23
CA VAL A 153 -1.10 4.73 -9.17
C VAL A 153 -1.78 3.77 -10.14
N MET A 154 -1.04 2.83 -10.72
CA MET A 154 -1.60 1.84 -11.63
C MET A 154 -2.64 0.95 -10.95
N THR A 155 -2.41 0.57 -9.69
CA THR A 155 -3.37 -0.20 -8.88
C THR A 155 -4.64 0.59 -8.61
N ALA A 156 -4.54 1.89 -8.32
CA ALA A 156 -5.71 2.75 -8.10
C ALA A 156 -6.54 2.89 -9.39
N LEU A 157 -5.89 3.18 -10.52
CA LEU A 157 -6.55 3.28 -11.83
C LEU A 157 -7.24 1.98 -12.21
N PHE A 158 -6.56 0.85 -12.02
CA PHE A 158 -7.13 -0.46 -12.23
C PHE A 158 -8.35 -0.72 -11.33
N GLY A 159 -8.27 -0.35 -10.05
CA GLY A 159 -9.39 -0.46 -9.11
C GLY A 159 -10.63 0.32 -9.54
N ILE A 160 -10.44 1.56 -10.01
CA ILE A 160 -11.52 2.40 -10.54
C ILE A 160 -12.17 1.75 -11.77
N LEU A 161 -11.36 1.30 -12.73
CA LEU A 161 -11.85 0.62 -13.94
C LEU A 161 -12.60 -0.67 -13.59
N LEU A 162 -12.07 -1.45 -12.65
CA LEU A 162 -12.69 -2.69 -12.19
C LEU A 162 -14.04 -2.43 -11.51
N ALA A 163 -14.13 -1.38 -10.67
CA ALA A 163 -15.36 -1.01 -10.00
C ALA A 163 -16.45 -0.55 -10.97
N LEU A 164 -16.07 0.08 -12.08
CA LEU A 164 -16.96 0.55 -13.14
C LEU A 164 -17.28 -0.51 -14.21
N TRP A 165 -16.55 -1.62 -14.24
CA TRP A 165 -16.59 -2.60 -15.34
C TRP A 165 -18.00 -3.04 -15.73
N LYS A 166 -18.81 -3.45 -14.74
CA LYS A 166 -20.18 -3.93 -14.98
C LYS A 166 -21.13 -2.81 -15.41
N ASP A 167 -20.88 -1.57 -14.95
CA ASP A 167 -21.67 -0.39 -15.29
C ASP A 167 -21.33 0.17 -16.69
N LEU A 168 -20.14 -0.13 -17.21
CA LEU A 168 -19.71 0.24 -18.56
C LEU A 168 -20.20 -0.74 -19.64
N LEU A 169 -20.25 -2.05 -19.32
CA LEU A 169 -20.56 -3.09 -20.31
C LEU A 169 -22.04 -3.50 -20.37
N LYS A 170 -22.85 -3.17 -19.36
CA LYS A 170 -24.29 -3.45 -19.33
C LYS A 170 -25.05 -2.19 -18.89
N PRO A 171 -25.13 -1.15 -19.75
CA PRO A 171 -25.72 0.13 -19.39
C PRO A 171 -27.20 0.06 -19.01
#